data_AF-A0AAF0MHX6-F1
#
_entry.id   AF-A0AAF0MHX6-F1
#
_cell.length_a   1.000
_cell.length_b   1.000
_cell.length_c   1.000
_cell.angle_alpha   90.00
_cell.angle_beta   90.00
_cell.angle_gamma   90.00
#
_symmetry.space_group_name_H-M   'P 1'
#
loop_
_entity.id
_entity.type
_entity.pdbx_description
1 polymer ?
#
loop_
_entity_poly.entity_id
_entity_poly.type
_entity_poly.pdbx_seq_one_letter_code
_entity_poly.pdbx_strand_id
1 'polypeptide(L)'
;MDDDRYGGDVLSGDWRSRGVKKVRQVPLERDMVLEDPDSGWAGAVVGLEAGNIALEDWKGRTRSFPFTGQFLLEGELVTLGRPSAPVGRSAAAAAGAGAAGSAGGAGSAGSVGSVHADWRPGGAPAVRQASDGGRLRTASGSFAVESQRARVALPSRIMVEGKHDAELVEKVWGADLRVEGVVVEELSGVDNLAAVLDEFQPTRERRVGVLVDHLVPGSKESRFADAVMRGKWGAHVLVVGHPFVDVWQSVKPARVGLRAWPTIPRSIEWKAGICQALGWPHAEQADIARAWQRILGQVRTFADLEPELLGRVEELIDFVTEPQA
;
A
#
# COMPACT_ATOMS: atom_id res chain seq x y z
N MET A 1 68.20 9.57 -13.37
CA MET A 1 67.03 9.00 -12.66
C MET A 1 66.13 10.18 -12.39
N ASP A 2 65.42 10.58 -13.44
CA ASP A 2 64.55 11.74 -13.45
C ASP A 2 63.15 11.23 -13.14
N ASP A 3 62.74 11.43 -11.89
CA ASP A 3 61.41 11.12 -11.40
C ASP A 3 60.54 12.37 -11.63
N ASP A 4 60.06 12.48 -12.86
CA ASP A 4 59.18 13.53 -13.34
C ASP A 4 57.78 13.38 -12.72
N ARG A 5 57.69 13.75 -11.44
CA ARG A 5 56.48 13.64 -10.62
C ARG A 5 55.43 14.73 -10.86
N TYR A 6 55.65 15.65 -11.80
CA TYR A 6 54.71 16.73 -12.15
C TYR A 6 54.78 17.11 -13.63
N GLY A 7 54.47 16.16 -14.51
CA GLY A 7 54.40 16.36 -15.96
C GLY A 7 53.08 15.90 -16.55
N GLY A 8 51.98 16.54 -16.19
CA GLY A 8 50.66 16.24 -16.75
C GLY A 8 49.74 17.45 -16.58
N ASP A 9 49.67 18.26 -17.62
CA ASP A 9 48.76 19.38 -17.81
C ASP A 9 47.33 19.06 -17.34
N VAL A 10 46.96 19.54 -16.15
CA VAL A 10 45.63 19.35 -15.54
C VAL A 10 44.58 20.28 -16.17
N LEU A 11 44.93 21.00 -17.25
CA LEU A 11 44.02 21.92 -17.95
C LEU A 11 43.74 21.51 -19.41
N SER A 12 44.29 20.42 -19.92
CA SER A 12 43.96 19.88 -21.24
C SER A 12 42.74 18.94 -21.16
N GLY A 13 41.57 19.47 -20.80
CA GLY A 13 40.33 18.70 -20.78
C GLY A 13 39.11 19.57 -20.65
N ASP A 14 38.20 19.48 -21.63
CA ASP A 14 36.95 20.24 -21.70
C ASP A 14 35.95 19.74 -20.62
N TRP A 15 36.23 20.12 -19.37
CA TRP A 15 35.53 19.69 -18.15
C TRP A 15 34.04 20.06 -18.11
N ARG A 16 33.59 20.92 -19.03
CA ARG A 16 32.18 21.34 -19.15
C ARG A 16 31.23 20.25 -19.68
N SER A 17 31.74 19.09 -20.07
CA SER A 17 30.94 17.99 -20.64
C SER A 17 30.88 16.71 -19.78
N ARG A 18 31.50 16.68 -18.59
CA ARG A 18 31.39 15.54 -17.67
C ARG A 18 30.02 15.51 -16.99
N GLY A 19 29.08 14.83 -17.64
CA GLY A 19 27.97 14.13 -17.00
C GLY A 19 27.02 15.01 -16.20
N VAL A 20 26.35 15.96 -16.86
CA VAL A 20 25.09 16.48 -16.34
C VAL A 20 24.15 15.28 -16.22
N LYS A 21 24.00 14.72 -15.00
CA LYS A 21 22.94 13.74 -14.72
C LYS A 21 21.64 14.42 -15.14
N LYS A 22 21.01 13.89 -16.19
CA LYS A 22 19.72 14.37 -16.68
C LYS A 22 18.72 14.14 -15.55
N VAL A 23 18.42 15.18 -14.79
CA VAL A 23 17.41 15.13 -13.72
C VAL A 23 16.10 14.71 -14.38
N ARG A 24 15.42 13.69 -13.83
CA ARG A 24 14.16 13.15 -14.35
C ARG A 24 13.16 14.29 -14.45
N GLN A 25 12.75 14.66 -15.66
CA GLN A 25 11.69 15.64 -15.89
C GLN A 25 10.35 14.93 -15.79
N VAL A 26 9.51 15.37 -14.86
CA VAL A 26 8.18 14.80 -14.63
C VAL A 26 7.14 15.90 -14.81
N PRO A 27 6.09 15.72 -15.64
CA PRO A 27 5.01 16.70 -15.72
C PRO A 27 4.35 16.85 -14.35
N LEU A 28 4.00 18.08 -13.98
CA LEU A 28 3.29 18.31 -12.72
C LEU A 28 1.87 17.75 -12.82
N GLU A 29 1.57 16.77 -11.97
CA GLU A 29 0.26 16.16 -11.86
C GLU A 29 -0.34 16.45 -10.48
N ARG A 30 -1.67 16.55 -10.45
CA ARG A 30 -2.40 16.66 -9.19
C ARG A 30 -2.21 15.37 -8.40
N ASP A 31 -2.21 15.48 -7.09
CA ASP A 31 -2.08 14.38 -6.14
C ASP A 31 -0.71 13.66 -6.14
N MET A 32 0.22 14.08 -7.00
CA MET A 32 1.63 13.70 -6.95
C MET A 32 2.24 14.06 -5.58
N VAL A 33 2.89 13.10 -4.91
CA VAL A 33 3.53 13.36 -3.62
C VAL A 33 4.95 13.84 -3.85
N LEU A 34 5.22 15.06 -3.41
CA LEU A 34 6.53 15.69 -3.50
C LEU A 34 7.08 15.95 -2.11
N GLU A 35 8.38 15.76 -1.96
CA GLU A 35 9.14 16.16 -0.78
C GLU A 35 10.08 17.32 -1.12
N ASP A 36 10.02 18.37 -0.30
CA ASP A 36 10.96 19.48 -0.35
C ASP A 36 12.19 19.13 0.52
N PRO A 37 13.39 18.94 -0.07
CA PRO A 37 14.57 18.48 0.64
C PRO A 37 15.11 19.48 1.65
N ASP A 38 14.86 20.78 1.44
CA ASP A 38 15.35 21.84 2.33
C ASP A 38 14.56 21.90 3.64
N SER A 39 13.24 21.72 3.59
CA SER A 39 12.38 21.78 4.77
C SER A 39 11.89 20.43 5.29
N GLY A 40 12.17 19.34 4.57
CA GLY A 40 11.69 17.98 4.90
C GLY A 40 10.16 17.85 4.82
N TRP A 41 9.51 18.75 4.10
CA TRP A 41 8.06 18.76 3.97
C TRP A 41 7.63 17.85 2.83
N ALA A 42 6.86 16.81 3.16
CA ALA A 42 6.27 15.90 2.19
C ALA A 42 4.76 16.10 2.11
N GLY A 43 4.23 16.27 0.89
CA GLY A 43 2.80 16.47 0.68
C GLY A 43 2.37 16.26 -0.77
N ALA A 44 1.07 16.07 -0.98
CA ALA A 44 0.46 15.87 -2.28
C ALA A 44 0.22 17.23 -2.99
N VAL A 45 0.46 17.29 -4.30
CA VAL A 45 0.17 18.48 -5.13
C VAL A 45 -1.33 18.71 -5.19
N VAL A 46 -1.81 19.75 -4.51
CA VAL A 46 -3.23 20.13 -4.51
C VAL A 46 -3.55 21.30 -5.44
N GLY A 47 -2.54 22.02 -5.90
CA GLY A 47 -2.70 23.17 -6.77
C GLY A 47 -1.39 23.75 -7.28
N LEU A 48 -1.48 24.52 -8.36
CA LEU A 48 -0.43 25.38 -8.88
C LEU A 48 -1.02 26.79 -9.04
N GLU A 49 -0.55 27.73 -8.22
CA GLU A 49 -1.06 29.11 -8.21
C GLU A 49 0.12 30.09 -8.23
N ALA A 50 0.07 31.06 -9.16
CA ALA A 50 1.06 32.14 -9.27
C ALA A 50 2.54 31.68 -9.30
N GLY A 51 2.82 30.50 -9.87
CA GLY A 51 4.17 29.92 -9.94
C GLY A 51 4.63 29.17 -8.68
N ASN A 52 3.73 28.94 -7.73
CA ASN A 52 3.95 28.12 -6.54
C ASN A 52 3.09 26.86 -6.57
N ILE A 53 3.68 25.75 -6.13
CA ILE A 53 2.99 24.48 -5.92
C ILE A 53 2.50 24.45 -4.48
N ALA A 54 1.24 24.11 -4.29
CA ALA A 54 0.66 23.84 -2.98
C ALA A 54 0.78 22.34 -2.67
N LEU A 55 1.50 22.01 -1.59
CA LEU A 55 1.65 20.65 -1.08
C LEU A 55 0.85 20.49 0.22
N GLU A 56 -0.10 19.56 0.23
CA GLU A 56 -0.89 19.20 1.40
C GLU A 56 -0.25 18.01 2.12
N ASP A 57 0.11 18.18 3.40
CA ASP A 57 0.63 17.09 4.24
C ASP A 57 -0.49 16.15 4.71
N TRP A 58 -0.10 15.03 5.32
CA TRP A 58 -1.04 14.04 5.85
C TRP A 58 -1.95 14.54 7.00
N LYS A 59 -1.66 15.72 7.57
CA LYS A 59 -2.51 16.38 8.58
C LYS A 59 -3.48 17.39 7.94
N GLY A 60 -3.54 17.45 6.62
CA GLY A 60 -4.35 18.43 5.87
C GLY A 60 -3.78 19.85 5.92
N ARG A 61 -2.52 20.03 6.37
CA ARG A 61 -1.86 21.34 6.35
C ARG A 61 -1.31 21.55 4.95
N THR A 62 -1.61 22.70 4.37
CA THR A 62 -1.08 23.08 3.05
C THR A 62 0.09 24.03 3.22
N ARG A 63 1.16 23.79 2.45
CA ARG A 63 2.31 24.70 2.36
C ARG A 63 2.70 24.92 0.90
N SER A 64 3.10 26.14 0.59
CA SER A 64 3.44 26.56 -0.77
C SER A 64 4.94 26.59 -0.99
N PHE A 65 5.37 26.06 -2.13
CA PHE A 65 6.77 25.99 -2.54
C PHE A 65 6.92 26.55 -3.96
N PRO A 66 8.02 27.23 -4.30
CA PRO A 66 8.26 27.69 -5.67
C PRO A 66 8.25 26.51 -6.66
N PHE A 67 7.55 26.64 -7.78
CA PHE A 67 7.52 25.61 -8.84
C PHE A 67 8.94 25.31 -9.39
N THR A 68 9.84 26.28 -9.32
CA THR A 68 11.25 26.15 -9.71
C THR A 68 12.14 25.54 -8.62
N GLY A 69 11.57 25.12 -7.49
CA GLY A 69 12.28 24.48 -6.39
C GLY A 69 12.79 23.08 -6.73
N GLN A 70 13.64 22.55 -5.85
CA GLN A 70 14.07 21.15 -5.89
C GLN A 70 13.04 20.29 -5.18
N PHE A 71 12.61 19.19 -5.82
CA PHE A 71 11.65 18.28 -5.22
C PHE A 71 12.13 16.84 -5.37
N LEU A 72 11.85 16.02 -4.36
CA LEU A 72 11.99 14.58 -4.44
C LEU A 72 10.63 13.96 -4.76
N LEU A 73 10.62 13.07 -5.75
CA LEU A 73 9.52 12.14 -6.00
C LEU A 73 10.07 10.74 -5.73
N GLU A 74 9.42 9.99 -4.84
CA GLU A 74 9.87 8.63 -4.47
C GLU A 74 11.33 8.63 -3.95
N GLY A 75 11.76 9.73 -3.32
CA GLY A 75 13.14 9.91 -2.82
C GLY A 75 14.17 10.32 -3.88
N GLU A 76 13.77 10.44 -5.16
CA GLU A 76 14.65 10.87 -6.25
C GLU A 76 14.41 12.34 -6.64
N LEU A 77 15.49 13.08 -6.86
CA LEU A 77 15.41 14.47 -7.30
C LEU A 77 14.79 14.56 -8.71
N VAL A 78 13.68 15.29 -8.81
CA VAL A 78 12.95 15.54 -10.07
C VAL A 78 12.95 17.03 -10.43
N THR A 79 12.85 17.30 -11.73
CA THR A 79 12.55 18.64 -12.26
C THR A 79 11.12 18.65 -12.76
N LEU A 80 10.31 19.57 -12.26
CA LEU A 80 8.90 19.64 -12.61
C LEU A 80 8.70 20.32 -13.97
N GLY A 81 8.04 19.61 -14.87
CA GLY A 81 7.62 20.10 -16.18
C GLY A 81 6.26 20.79 -16.12
N ARG A 82 5.87 21.43 -17.22
CA ARG A 82 4.55 22.09 -17.32
C ARG A 82 3.42 21.11 -16.96
N PRO A 83 2.32 21.58 -16.32
CA PRO A 83 1.19 20.73 -15.98
C PRO A 83 0.62 20.04 -17.22
N SER A 84 0.32 18.74 -17.12
CA SER A 84 -0.32 17.96 -18.21
C SER A 84 -1.83 18.24 -18.34
N ALA A 85 -2.46 18.78 -17.29
CA ALA A 85 -3.85 19.21 -17.26
C ALA A 85 -4.06 20.42 -16.31
N PRO A 86 -5.08 21.28 -16.52
CA PRO A 86 -5.37 22.39 -15.61
C PRO A 86 -5.79 21.88 -14.24
N VAL A 87 -4.99 22.22 -13.23
CA VAL A 87 -5.25 21.88 -11.83
C VAL A 87 -6.31 22.85 -11.28
N GLY A 88 -7.58 22.63 -11.60
CA GLY A 88 -8.72 23.48 -11.22
C GLY A 88 -9.94 22.70 -10.73
N ARG A 89 -10.79 23.32 -9.89
CA ARG A 89 -12.03 22.72 -9.33
C ARG A 89 -13.05 22.42 -10.43
N SER A 90 -13.53 21.18 -10.52
CA SER A 90 -14.62 20.85 -11.44
C SER A 90 -15.98 20.97 -10.75
N ALA A 91 -16.85 21.78 -11.36
CA ALA A 91 -18.27 21.89 -11.10
C ALA A 91 -19.03 20.98 -12.07
N ALA A 92 -19.81 20.03 -11.55
CA ALA A 92 -20.88 19.35 -12.29
C ALA A 92 -21.83 18.64 -11.32
N ALA A 93 -22.88 19.33 -10.90
CA ALA A 93 -24.07 18.74 -10.30
C ALA A 93 -25.28 19.42 -10.94
N ALA A 94 -25.84 18.81 -11.98
CA ALA A 94 -27.21 19.04 -12.43
C ALA A 94 -27.66 17.93 -13.39
N ALA A 95 -28.92 17.52 -13.19
CA ALA A 95 -29.78 16.69 -14.03
C ALA A 95 -29.80 15.17 -13.76
N GLY A 96 -30.98 14.69 -13.35
CA GLY A 96 -31.36 13.28 -13.44
C GLY A 96 -32.24 12.71 -12.32
N ALA A 97 -33.27 13.43 -11.86
CA ALA A 97 -34.34 12.84 -11.07
C ALA A 97 -35.36 12.17 -12.02
N GLY A 98 -35.72 10.90 -11.76
CA GLY A 98 -36.71 10.20 -12.58
C GLY A 98 -37.03 8.76 -12.17
N ALA A 99 -38.02 8.65 -11.27
CA ALA A 99 -39.04 7.61 -11.17
C ALA A 99 -38.71 6.17 -10.69
N ALA A 100 -39.61 5.73 -9.81
CA ALA A 100 -39.65 4.46 -9.11
C ALA A 100 -40.35 3.36 -9.93
N GLY A 101 -40.04 2.10 -9.60
CA GLY A 101 -40.77 0.91 -10.05
C GLY A 101 -40.44 -0.27 -9.13
N SER A 102 -41.45 -0.79 -8.47
CA SER A 102 -41.40 -1.78 -7.39
C SER A 102 -41.46 -3.24 -7.85
N ALA A 103 -40.91 -4.09 -6.98
CA ALA A 103 -41.34 -5.44 -6.59
C ALA A 103 -40.98 -6.66 -7.45
N GLY A 104 -40.47 -7.68 -6.75
CA GLY A 104 -40.80 -9.09 -7.00
C GLY A 104 -39.64 -10.07 -6.97
N GLY A 105 -39.70 -11.06 -6.06
CA GLY A 105 -39.19 -12.40 -6.35
C GLY A 105 -38.03 -12.91 -5.51
N ALA A 106 -38.36 -13.62 -4.43
CA ALA A 106 -37.46 -14.45 -3.66
C ALA A 106 -36.92 -15.65 -4.47
N GLY A 107 -35.68 -16.06 -4.17
CA GLY A 107 -35.08 -17.30 -4.65
C GLY A 107 -33.94 -17.70 -3.71
N SER A 108 -34.25 -18.52 -2.71
CA SER A 108 -33.31 -19.13 -1.79
C SER A 108 -32.45 -20.18 -2.49
N ALA A 109 -31.14 -20.00 -2.48
CA ALA A 109 -30.17 -21.07 -2.77
C ALA A 109 -29.27 -21.24 -1.55
N GLY A 110 -29.21 -22.50 -1.07
CA GLY A 110 -28.69 -22.90 0.23
C GLY A 110 -27.22 -22.59 0.48
N SER A 111 -26.93 -22.25 1.74
CA SER A 111 -25.59 -22.15 2.28
C SER A 111 -24.98 -23.55 2.42
N VAL A 112 -23.84 -23.77 1.78
CA VAL A 112 -22.96 -24.90 2.06
C VAL A 112 -21.77 -24.33 2.85
N GLY A 113 -21.44 -24.99 3.96
CA GLY A 113 -20.54 -24.48 5.00
C GLY A 113 -19.12 -24.24 4.50
N SER A 114 -18.62 -23.04 4.82
CA SER A 114 -17.24 -22.63 4.61
C SER A 114 -16.31 -23.32 5.62
N VAL A 115 -15.22 -23.89 5.12
CA VAL A 115 -14.13 -24.50 5.91
C VAL A 115 -13.11 -23.47 6.42
N HIS A 116 -13.40 -22.18 6.31
CA HIS A 116 -12.52 -21.12 6.82
C HIS A 116 -12.66 -20.96 8.34
N ALA A 117 -11.52 -20.92 9.03
CA ALA A 117 -11.43 -20.58 10.44
C ALA A 117 -12.20 -19.28 10.76
N ASP A 118 -12.74 -19.19 11.98
CA ASP A 118 -13.67 -18.19 12.52
C ASP A 118 -13.15 -16.72 12.56
N TRP A 119 -12.44 -16.24 11.55
CA TRP A 119 -12.14 -14.83 11.40
C TRP A 119 -13.34 -14.12 10.76
N ARG A 120 -14.00 -13.27 11.56
CA ARG A 120 -15.00 -12.32 11.07
C ARG A 120 -14.35 -10.94 10.96
N PRO A 121 -14.56 -10.19 9.87
CA PRO A 121 -14.10 -8.80 9.80
C PRO A 121 -14.67 -8.03 10.99
N GLY A 122 -13.80 -7.35 11.73
CA GLY A 122 -14.20 -6.52 12.86
C GLY A 122 -15.14 -5.38 12.44
N GLY A 123 -16.01 -4.93 13.35
CA GLY A 123 -16.83 -3.74 13.14
C GLY A 123 -15.96 -2.50 12.86
N ALA A 124 -16.38 -1.70 11.88
CA ALA A 124 -15.58 -0.63 11.28
C ALA A 124 -14.99 0.38 12.29
N PRO A 125 -13.75 0.86 12.10
CA PRO A 125 -13.31 2.09 12.74
C PRO A 125 -14.13 3.27 12.19
N ALA A 126 -14.51 4.19 13.07
CA ALA A 126 -15.26 5.38 12.71
C ALA A 126 -14.46 6.26 11.73
N VAL A 127 -15.07 6.59 10.58
CA VAL A 127 -14.66 7.72 9.74
C VAL A 127 -14.65 8.96 10.63
N ARG A 128 -13.49 9.58 10.85
CA ARG A 128 -13.41 10.82 11.64
C ARG A 128 -13.94 11.97 10.80
N GLN A 129 -14.87 12.74 11.37
CA GLN A 129 -15.39 13.99 10.78
C GLN A 129 -14.26 14.99 10.55
N ALA A 130 -14.22 15.60 9.36
CA ALA A 130 -13.39 16.75 9.06
C ALA A 130 -14.04 18.01 9.63
N SER A 131 -13.22 18.89 10.20
CA SER A 131 -13.59 20.28 10.39
C SER A 131 -13.58 21.00 9.03
N ASP A 132 -14.75 21.50 8.64
CA ASP A 132 -15.08 22.40 7.54
C ASP A 132 -14.21 22.37 6.26
N GLY A 133 -14.75 21.71 5.23
CA GLY A 133 -14.50 22.02 3.81
C GLY A 133 -13.52 21.14 3.05
N GLY A 134 -12.79 20.25 3.72
CA GLY A 134 -11.91 19.26 3.08
C GLY A 134 -12.64 17.94 2.79
N ARG A 135 -12.43 17.35 1.60
CA ARG A 135 -12.88 15.98 1.32
C ARG A 135 -12.19 15.01 2.30
N LEU A 136 -12.98 14.17 2.97
CA LEU A 136 -12.46 13.13 3.85
C LEU A 136 -11.56 12.15 3.08
N ARG A 137 -10.50 11.64 3.71
CA ARG A 137 -9.61 10.61 3.14
C ARG A 137 -9.67 9.32 3.94
N THR A 138 -9.49 8.18 3.28
CA THR A 138 -9.32 6.86 3.89
C THR A 138 -7.90 6.69 4.44
N ALA A 139 -7.65 5.64 5.23
CA ALA A 139 -6.32 5.38 5.78
C ALA A 139 -5.28 5.01 4.70
N SER A 140 -5.72 4.51 3.55
CA SER A 140 -4.89 4.27 2.35
C SER A 140 -4.57 5.56 1.58
N GLY A 141 -5.24 6.67 1.90
CA GLY A 141 -5.01 7.97 1.26
C GLY A 141 -6.02 8.36 0.18
N SER A 142 -6.92 7.45 -0.22
CA SER A 142 -7.99 7.73 -1.19
C SER A 142 -9.04 8.71 -0.64
N PHE A 143 -9.84 9.30 -1.51
CA PHE A 143 -10.99 10.09 -1.07
C PHE A 143 -12.08 9.18 -0.48
N ALA A 144 -12.47 9.46 0.75
CA ALA A 144 -13.59 8.77 1.37
C ALA A 144 -14.90 9.16 0.68
N VAL A 145 -15.68 8.15 0.30
CA VAL A 145 -16.99 8.34 -0.31
C VAL A 145 -18.04 8.29 0.80
N GLU A 146 -18.64 9.45 1.12
CA GLU A 146 -19.55 9.63 2.27
C GLU A 146 -20.89 8.86 2.16
N SER A 147 -21.25 8.33 1.00
CA SER A 147 -22.47 7.54 0.82
C SER A 147 -22.38 6.64 -0.40
N GLN A 148 -22.17 5.34 -0.18
CA GLN A 148 -22.46 4.32 -1.18
C GLN A 148 -23.48 3.33 -0.64
N ARG A 149 -24.44 2.93 -1.48
CA ARG A 149 -25.27 1.75 -1.22
C ARG A 149 -24.36 0.53 -1.16
N ALA A 150 -24.66 -0.42 -0.27
CA ALA A 150 -23.95 -1.70 -0.21
C ALA A 150 -23.89 -2.32 -1.61
N ARG A 151 -22.68 -2.47 -2.16
CA ARG A 151 -22.44 -3.17 -3.42
C ARG A 151 -22.36 -4.66 -3.13
N VAL A 152 -22.78 -5.49 -4.09
CA VAL A 152 -22.49 -6.92 -4.04
C VAL A 152 -20.98 -7.06 -4.11
N ALA A 153 -20.40 -7.85 -3.20
CA ALA A 153 -18.97 -8.12 -3.22
C ALA A 153 -18.55 -8.61 -4.61
N LEU A 154 -17.43 -8.10 -5.13
CA LEU A 154 -16.79 -8.69 -6.28
C LEU A 154 -16.55 -10.17 -6.00
N PRO A 155 -16.59 -11.01 -7.04
CA PRO A 155 -16.25 -12.41 -6.87
C PRO A 155 -14.75 -12.60 -6.59
N SER A 156 -13.89 -11.62 -6.90
CA SER A 156 -12.45 -11.65 -6.63
C SER A 156 -12.09 -11.56 -5.13
N ARG A 157 -10.93 -12.07 -4.75
CA ARG A 157 -10.43 -12.10 -3.36
C ARG A 157 -8.98 -11.65 -3.25
N ILE A 158 -8.65 -11.02 -2.13
CA ILE A 158 -7.27 -10.91 -1.65
C ILE A 158 -7.10 -11.93 -0.52
N MET A 159 -6.09 -12.77 -0.63
CA MET A 159 -5.75 -13.79 0.35
C MET A 159 -4.42 -13.42 1.00
N VAL A 160 -4.34 -13.47 2.32
CA VAL A 160 -3.15 -13.11 3.09
C VAL A 160 -2.66 -14.27 3.94
N GLU A 161 -1.36 -14.36 4.17
CA GLU A 161 -0.75 -15.51 4.84
C GLU A 161 -1.29 -15.74 6.26
N GLY A 162 -1.42 -14.68 7.06
CA GLY A 162 -1.85 -14.76 8.44
C GLY A 162 -2.85 -13.70 8.88
N LYS A 163 -3.34 -13.89 10.10
CA LYS A 163 -4.32 -12.98 10.72
C LYS A 163 -3.81 -11.54 10.88
N HIS A 164 -2.52 -11.35 11.19
CA HIS A 164 -1.97 -10.01 11.39
C HIS A 164 -1.96 -9.21 10.08
N ASP A 165 -1.67 -9.86 8.97
CA ASP A 165 -1.79 -9.29 7.63
C ASP A 165 -3.21 -8.83 7.35
N ALA A 166 -4.19 -9.71 7.62
CA ALA A 166 -5.60 -9.40 7.42
C ALA A 166 -6.02 -8.18 8.24
N GLU A 167 -5.60 -8.13 9.52
CA GLU A 167 -5.88 -7.01 10.40
C GLU A 167 -5.21 -5.70 9.94
N LEU A 168 -3.96 -5.77 9.45
CA LEU A 168 -3.27 -4.59 8.93
C LEU A 168 -3.90 -4.09 7.63
N VAL A 169 -4.17 -5.00 6.69
CA VAL A 169 -4.78 -4.68 5.40
C VAL A 169 -6.17 -4.08 5.62
N GLU A 170 -6.99 -4.70 6.46
CA GLU A 170 -8.30 -4.18 6.82
C GLU A 170 -8.21 -2.79 7.45
N LYS A 171 -7.23 -2.56 8.33
CA LYS A 171 -7.07 -1.27 8.99
C LYS A 171 -6.73 -0.13 8.02
N VAL A 172 -5.90 -0.39 7.02
CA VAL A 172 -5.38 0.65 6.13
C VAL A 172 -6.20 0.77 4.85
N TRP A 173 -6.55 -0.35 4.20
CA TRP A 173 -7.25 -0.37 2.91
C TRP A 173 -8.70 -0.86 3.01
N GLY A 174 -9.18 -1.32 4.16
CA GLY A 174 -10.51 -1.91 4.27
C GLY A 174 -11.64 -0.98 3.82
N ALA A 175 -11.50 0.34 3.98
CA ALA A 175 -12.50 1.29 3.51
C ALA A 175 -12.60 1.28 1.97
N ASP A 176 -11.46 1.26 1.29
CA ASP A 176 -11.35 1.26 -0.17
C ASP A 176 -11.76 -0.08 -0.75
N LEU A 177 -11.31 -1.18 -0.14
CA LEU A 177 -11.68 -2.54 -0.55
C LEU A 177 -13.19 -2.76 -0.50
N ARG A 178 -13.89 -2.18 0.48
CA ARG A 178 -15.36 -2.23 0.55
C ARG A 178 -16.05 -1.45 -0.58
N VAL A 179 -15.46 -0.33 -1.02
CA VAL A 179 -15.97 0.45 -2.16
C VAL A 179 -15.86 -0.36 -3.44
N GLU A 180 -14.76 -1.10 -3.58
CA GLU A 180 -14.55 -2.01 -4.70
C GLU A 180 -15.29 -3.34 -4.53
N GLY A 181 -15.74 -3.68 -3.32
CA GLY A 181 -16.38 -4.96 -3.03
C GLY A 181 -15.40 -6.13 -2.93
N VAL A 182 -14.10 -5.87 -2.75
CA VAL A 182 -13.07 -6.89 -2.57
C VAL A 182 -13.05 -7.35 -1.11
N VAL A 183 -12.94 -8.67 -0.91
CA VAL A 183 -12.85 -9.29 0.42
C VAL A 183 -11.43 -9.78 0.65
N VAL A 184 -10.93 -9.58 1.87
CA VAL A 184 -9.66 -10.12 2.37
C VAL A 184 -9.93 -11.40 3.17
N GLU A 185 -9.21 -12.47 2.87
CA GLU A 185 -9.34 -13.79 3.51
C GLU A 185 -7.97 -14.28 4.00
N GLU A 186 -7.94 -14.99 5.13
CA GLU A 186 -6.72 -15.59 5.69
C GLU A 186 -6.49 -16.99 5.09
N LEU A 187 -5.25 -17.30 4.71
CA LEU A 187 -4.81 -18.62 4.23
C LEU A 187 -4.35 -19.57 5.33
N SER A 188 -3.97 -19.04 6.49
CA SER A 188 -3.32 -19.76 7.59
C SER A 188 -2.08 -20.54 7.11
N GLY A 189 -1.26 -19.89 6.28
CA GLY A 189 -0.06 -20.45 5.67
C GLY A 189 -0.15 -20.65 4.15
N VAL A 190 0.95 -20.35 3.44
CA VAL A 190 1.03 -20.43 1.97
C VAL A 190 0.90 -21.86 1.42
N ASP A 191 1.16 -22.87 2.25
CA ASP A 191 1.01 -24.29 1.89
C ASP A 191 -0.45 -24.72 1.69
N ASN A 192 -1.42 -23.99 2.25
CA ASN A 192 -2.84 -24.23 2.02
C ASN A 192 -3.34 -23.64 0.68
N LEU A 193 -2.57 -22.75 0.06
CA LEU A 193 -3.01 -21.96 -1.09
C LEU A 193 -3.51 -22.84 -2.24
N ALA A 194 -2.84 -23.95 -2.55
CA ALA A 194 -3.25 -24.83 -3.64
C ALA A 194 -4.66 -25.41 -3.42
N ALA A 195 -4.98 -25.83 -2.19
CA ALA A 195 -6.29 -26.38 -1.84
C ALA A 195 -7.38 -25.28 -1.89
N VAL A 196 -7.07 -24.10 -1.37
CA VAL A 196 -7.98 -22.94 -1.41
C VAL A 196 -8.29 -22.53 -2.86
N LEU A 197 -7.29 -22.52 -3.74
CA LEU A 197 -7.51 -22.20 -5.16
C LEU A 197 -8.32 -23.28 -5.88
N ASP A 198 -8.19 -24.55 -5.49
CA ASP A 198 -8.98 -25.64 -6.07
C ASP A 198 -10.47 -25.56 -5.68
N GLU A 199 -10.76 -25.08 -4.47
CA GLU A 199 -12.13 -24.78 -4.05
C GLU A 199 -12.65 -23.51 -4.71
N PHE A 200 -11.85 -22.45 -4.70
CA PHE A 200 -12.24 -21.15 -5.22
C PHE A 200 -12.34 -21.10 -6.76
N GLN A 201 -11.55 -21.91 -7.47
CA GLN A 201 -11.41 -22.04 -8.94
C GLN A 201 -11.35 -20.68 -9.68
N PRO A 202 -10.26 -19.92 -9.56
CA PRO A 202 -10.12 -18.59 -10.15
C PRO A 202 -10.43 -18.55 -11.66
N THR A 203 -11.09 -17.48 -12.09
CA THR A 203 -11.37 -17.18 -13.51
C THR A 203 -10.99 -15.73 -13.83
N ARG A 204 -11.10 -15.35 -15.10
CA ARG A 204 -10.88 -13.96 -15.52
C ARG A 204 -11.78 -12.97 -14.77
N GLU A 205 -13.00 -13.40 -14.43
CA GLU A 205 -14.01 -12.60 -13.74
C GLU A 205 -13.91 -12.71 -12.21
N ARG A 206 -13.20 -13.72 -11.68
CA ARG A 206 -12.99 -13.93 -10.24
C ARG A 206 -11.52 -14.25 -9.95
N ARG A 207 -10.74 -13.20 -9.76
CA ARG A 207 -9.29 -13.31 -9.58
C ARG A 207 -8.93 -13.48 -8.12
N VAL A 208 -7.77 -14.06 -7.87
CA VAL A 208 -7.20 -14.16 -6.52
C VAL A 208 -5.86 -13.44 -6.48
N GLY A 209 -5.80 -12.38 -5.69
CA GLY A 209 -4.55 -11.79 -5.26
C GLY A 209 -4.06 -12.47 -3.99
N VAL A 210 -2.77 -12.77 -3.87
CA VAL A 210 -2.18 -13.38 -2.67
C VAL A 210 -1.03 -12.54 -2.18
N LEU A 211 -1.05 -12.15 -0.90
CA LEU A 211 0.06 -11.49 -0.21
C LEU A 211 0.75 -12.50 0.73
N VAL A 212 2.06 -12.64 0.58
CA VAL A 212 2.89 -13.57 1.35
C VAL A 212 4.03 -12.83 2.05
N ASP A 213 4.34 -13.24 3.28
CA ASP A 213 5.48 -12.73 4.03
C ASP A 213 6.79 -13.34 3.48
N HIS A 214 7.90 -12.65 3.71
CA HIS A 214 9.25 -13.15 3.39
C HIS A 214 9.43 -13.72 1.97
N LEU A 215 8.78 -13.11 0.98
CA LEU A 215 8.85 -13.57 -0.41
C LEU A 215 10.17 -13.13 -1.05
N VAL A 216 11.23 -13.88 -0.77
CA VAL A 216 12.59 -13.64 -1.27
C VAL A 216 13.08 -14.81 -2.13
N PRO A 217 13.93 -14.58 -3.16
CA PRO A 217 14.40 -15.64 -4.03
C PRO A 217 15.03 -16.81 -3.26
N GLY A 218 14.49 -18.02 -3.49
CA GLY A 218 14.99 -19.25 -2.86
C GLY A 218 14.38 -19.55 -1.48
N SER A 219 13.44 -18.73 -0.99
CA SER A 219 12.65 -19.03 0.21
C SER A 219 11.65 -20.16 -0.03
N LYS A 220 11.04 -20.68 1.03
CA LYS A 220 9.97 -21.70 0.90
C LYS A 220 8.81 -21.08 0.13
N GLU A 221 8.45 -19.86 0.51
CA GLU A 221 7.35 -19.05 -0.01
C GLU A 221 7.52 -18.78 -1.50
N SER A 222 8.74 -18.45 -1.96
CA SER A 222 9.01 -18.22 -3.38
C SER A 222 8.80 -19.48 -4.22
N ARG A 223 9.10 -20.67 -3.68
CA ARG A 223 8.86 -21.94 -4.38
C ARG A 223 7.37 -22.24 -4.51
N PHE A 224 6.57 -21.92 -3.50
CA PHE A 224 5.12 -22.09 -3.53
C PHE A 224 4.46 -21.11 -4.50
N ALA A 225 4.83 -19.83 -4.43
CA ALA A 225 4.36 -18.81 -5.37
C ALA A 225 4.61 -19.23 -6.82
N ASP A 226 5.85 -19.59 -7.13
CA ASP A 226 6.27 -20.09 -8.43
C ASP A 226 5.48 -21.31 -8.91
N ALA A 227 5.20 -22.26 -8.00
CA ALA A 227 4.44 -23.46 -8.34
C ALA A 227 2.97 -23.12 -8.67
N VAL A 228 2.36 -22.21 -7.93
CA VAL A 228 0.98 -21.74 -8.16
C VAL A 228 0.89 -20.97 -9.46
N MET A 229 1.81 -20.04 -9.72
CA MET A 229 1.84 -19.22 -10.93
C MET A 229 2.08 -20.05 -12.20
N ARG A 230 2.79 -21.19 -12.11
CA ARG A 230 2.92 -22.16 -13.22
C ARG A 230 1.79 -23.20 -13.27
N GLY A 231 0.93 -23.23 -12.25
CA GLY A 231 -0.15 -24.19 -12.13
C GLY A 231 -1.37 -23.83 -12.99
N LYS A 232 -2.41 -24.67 -12.92
CA LYS A 232 -3.64 -24.54 -13.71
C LYS A 232 -4.39 -23.21 -13.50
N TRP A 233 -4.20 -22.56 -12.35
CA TRP A 233 -4.85 -21.29 -12.01
C TRP A 233 -4.00 -20.05 -12.27
N GLY A 234 -2.73 -20.20 -12.66
CA GLY A 234 -1.76 -19.11 -12.70
C GLY A 234 -2.13 -17.91 -13.58
N ALA A 235 -3.01 -18.10 -14.57
CA ALA A 235 -3.53 -17.01 -15.40
C ALA A 235 -4.48 -16.04 -14.67
N HIS A 236 -5.01 -16.44 -13.52
CA HIS A 236 -6.04 -15.72 -12.76
C HIS A 236 -5.66 -15.53 -11.28
N VAL A 237 -4.42 -15.84 -10.95
CA VAL A 237 -3.84 -15.68 -9.61
C VAL A 237 -2.61 -14.78 -9.74
N LEU A 238 -2.46 -13.85 -8.80
CA LEU A 238 -1.25 -13.07 -8.65
C LEU A 238 -0.72 -13.29 -7.23
N VAL A 239 0.48 -13.84 -7.12
CA VAL A 239 1.17 -13.98 -5.82
C VAL A 239 2.25 -12.92 -5.74
N VAL A 240 2.11 -12.03 -4.76
CA VAL A 240 3.13 -11.05 -4.41
C VAL A 240 3.51 -11.20 -2.94
N GLY A 241 4.55 -10.49 -2.52
CA GLY A 241 4.98 -10.51 -1.14
C GLY A 241 6.01 -9.45 -0.85
N HIS A 242 6.43 -9.39 0.40
CA HIS A 242 7.39 -8.40 0.88
C HIS A 242 8.64 -9.05 1.50
N PRO A 243 9.76 -8.32 1.58
CA PRO A 243 11.02 -8.89 2.07
C PRO A 243 11.05 -9.13 3.58
N PHE A 244 10.07 -8.59 4.31
CA PHE A 244 10.01 -8.68 5.77
C PHE A 244 9.81 -10.11 6.25
N VAL A 245 10.39 -10.43 7.41
CA VAL A 245 10.23 -11.76 8.02
C VAL A 245 8.80 -11.99 8.48
N ASP A 246 8.14 -10.92 8.92
CA ASP A 246 6.74 -10.91 9.34
C ASP A 246 6.17 -9.52 9.10
N VAL A 247 4.87 -9.43 8.86
CA VAL A 247 4.15 -8.16 8.65
C VAL A 247 4.38 -7.11 9.74
N TRP A 248 4.72 -7.48 10.98
CA TRP A 248 5.08 -6.52 12.03
C TRP A 248 6.20 -5.57 11.58
N GLN A 249 7.18 -6.10 10.86
CA GLN A 249 8.35 -5.34 10.40
C GLN A 249 8.01 -4.36 9.26
N SER A 250 6.85 -4.51 8.61
CA SER A 250 6.35 -3.54 7.62
C SER A 250 5.91 -2.21 8.24
N VAL A 251 5.72 -2.14 9.57
CA VAL A 251 5.43 -0.88 10.26
C VAL A 251 6.74 -0.13 10.46
N LYS A 252 6.77 1.15 10.04
CA LYS A 252 7.98 1.98 10.17
C LYS A 252 8.49 1.98 11.62
N PRO A 253 9.78 1.67 11.88
CA PRO A 253 10.32 1.57 13.24
C PRO A 253 10.01 2.77 14.14
N ALA A 254 10.06 3.98 13.58
CA ALA A 254 9.80 5.22 14.30
C ALA A 254 8.39 5.27 14.93
N ARG A 255 7.41 4.56 14.36
CA ARG A 255 6.03 4.49 14.86
C ARG A 255 5.91 3.76 16.19
N VAL A 256 6.82 2.83 16.44
CA VAL A 256 6.90 2.05 17.68
C VAL A 256 8.05 2.52 18.58
N GLY A 257 8.61 3.70 18.31
CA GLY A 257 9.69 4.30 19.11
C GLY A 257 11.07 3.70 18.84
N LEU A 258 11.25 3.02 17.71
CA LEU A 258 12.49 2.36 17.33
C LEU A 258 13.23 3.15 16.26
N ARG A 259 14.56 3.06 16.24
CA ARG A 259 15.38 3.54 15.11
C ARG A 259 15.40 2.53 13.97
N ALA A 260 15.43 1.25 14.30
CA ALA A 260 15.36 0.12 13.39
C ALA A 260 14.77 -1.08 14.15
N TRP A 261 14.15 -2.00 13.42
CA TRP A 261 13.70 -3.27 14.01
C TRP A 261 14.90 -4.11 14.48
N PRO A 262 14.81 -4.78 15.65
CA PRO A 262 15.83 -5.72 16.08
C PRO A 262 16.03 -6.86 15.06
N THR A 263 17.28 -7.26 14.85
CA THR A 263 17.58 -8.46 14.05
C THR A 263 17.47 -9.69 14.93
N ILE A 264 16.53 -10.57 14.62
CA ILE A 264 16.32 -11.82 15.36
C ILE A 264 16.99 -12.98 14.61
N PRO A 265 17.83 -13.79 15.26
CA PRO A 265 18.39 -15.00 14.68
C PRO A 265 17.30 -15.97 14.20
N ARG A 266 17.51 -16.61 13.04
CA ARG A 266 16.55 -17.55 12.44
C ARG A 266 16.20 -18.77 13.31
N SER A 267 17.02 -19.08 14.32
CA SER A 267 16.77 -20.16 15.27
C SER A 267 15.75 -19.81 16.35
N ILE A 268 15.33 -18.55 16.43
CA ILE A 268 14.37 -18.04 17.41
C ILE A 268 13.07 -17.74 16.67
N GLU A 269 11.93 -18.12 17.26
CA GLU A 269 10.62 -17.68 16.76
C GLU A 269 10.58 -16.16 16.74
N TRP A 270 10.30 -15.59 15.57
CA TRP A 270 10.60 -14.19 15.30
C TRP A 270 9.77 -13.23 16.18
N LYS A 271 8.47 -13.49 16.40
CA LYS A 271 7.59 -12.64 17.20
C LYS A 271 8.01 -12.61 18.67
N ALA A 272 8.28 -13.78 19.25
CA ALA A 272 8.80 -13.90 20.60
C ALA A 272 10.18 -13.23 20.73
N GLY A 273 11.05 -13.38 19.73
CA GLY A 273 12.35 -12.72 19.69
C GLY A 273 12.25 -11.19 19.67
N ILE A 274 11.33 -10.62 18.87
CA ILE A 274 11.04 -9.18 18.87
C ILE A 274 10.52 -8.73 20.23
N CYS A 275 9.53 -9.42 20.80
CA CYS A 275 9.02 -9.06 22.11
C CYS A 275 10.11 -9.13 23.18
N GLN A 276 10.95 -10.17 23.18
CA GLN A 276 12.10 -10.29 24.07
C GLN A 276 13.07 -9.11 23.92
N ALA A 277 13.44 -8.75 22.69
CA ALA A 277 14.35 -7.64 22.41
C ALA A 277 13.78 -6.28 22.85
N LEU A 278 12.47 -6.12 22.82
CA LEU A 278 11.76 -4.90 23.23
C LEU A 278 11.36 -4.91 24.72
N GLY A 279 11.69 -5.97 25.46
CA GLY A 279 11.33 -6.12 26.87
C GLY A 279 9.83 -6.30 27.11
N TRP A 280 9.10 -6.86 26.14
CA TRP A 280 7.67 -7.13 26.22
C TRP A 280 7.40 -8.58 26.65
N PRO A 281 6.25 -8.85 27.29
CA PRO A 281 5.78 -10.22 27.54
C PRO A 281 5.74 -11.05 26.24
N HIS A 282 6.09 -12.32 26.33
CA HIS A 282 6.19 -13.24 25.19
C HIS A 282 6.08 -14.73 25.58
N ALA A 283 5.53 -15.03 26.76
CA ALA A 283 5.46 -16.41 27.23
C ALA A 283 4.25 -17.14 26.63
N GLU A 284 3.17 -16.41 26.35
CA GLU A 284 1.92 -16.96 25.85
C GLU A 284 1.51 -16.32 24.51
N GLN A 285 0.66 -17.01 23.74
CA GLN A 285 0.08 -16.42 22.52
C GLN A 285 -0.70 -15.13 22.80
N ALA A 286 -1.31 -15.01 23.98
CA ALA A 286 -2.00 -13.80 24.40
C ALA A 286 -1.04 -12.60 24.52
N ASP A 287 0.22 -12.84 24.85
CA ASP A 287 1.24 -11.78 24.90
C ASP A 287 1.63 -11.31 23.49
N ILE A 288 1.80 -12.26 22.57
CA ILE A 288 2.05 -11.96 21.15
C ILE A 288 0.89 -11.16 20.54
N ALA A 289 -0.35 -11.54 20.85
CA ALA A 289 -1.53 -10.80 20.41
C ALA A 289 -1.56 -9.37 20.97
N ARG A 290 -1.22 -9.18 22.26
CA ARG A 290 -1.12 -7.84 22.87
C ARG A 290 -0.02 -6.99 22.24
N ALA A 291 1.13 -7.59 21.94
CA ALA A 291 2.22 -6.93 21.25
C ALA A 291 1.80 -6.49 19.83
N TRP A 292 1.10 -7.36 19.10
CA TRP A 292 0.54 -6.99 17.80
C TRP A 292 -0.45 -5.83 17.91
N GLN A 293 -1.42 -5.89 18.83
CA GLN A 293 -2.39 -4.80 19.02
C GLN A 293 -1.71 -3.48 19.39
N ARG A 294 -0.62 -3.53 20.16
CA ARG A 294 0.21 -2.35 20.47
C ARG A 294 0.85 -1.77 19.21
N ILE A 295 1.43 -2.60 18.34
CA ILE A 295 2.06 -2.19 17.07
C ILE A 295 0.99 -1.64 16.12
N LEU A 296 -0.06 -2.42 15.86
CA LEU A 296 -1.17 -2.06 14.98
C LEU A 296 -1.80 -0.74 15.42
N GLY A 297 -1.94 -0.51 16.73
CA GLY A 297 -2.44 0.76 17.30
C GLY A 297 -1.65 2.02 16.89
N GLN A 298 -0.39 1.88 16.50
CA GLN A 298 0.44 3.01 16.02
C GLN A 298 0.27 3.32 14.53
N VAL A 299 -0.26 2.38 13.75
CA VAL A 299 -0.60 2.55 12.33
C VAL A 299 -1.90 3.33 12.23
N ARG A 300 -1.86 4.47 11.53
CA ARG A 300 -3.01 5.36 11.32
C ARG A 300 -3.35 5.47 9.86
N THR A 301 -2.32 5.49 9.01
CA THR A 301 -2.42 5.61 7.56
C THR A 301 -1.34 4.77 6.89
N PHE A 302 -1.45 4.57 5.57
CA PHE A 302 -0.43 3.93 4.74
C PHE A 302 0.97 4.52 4.95
N ALA A 303 1.08 5.83 5.24
CA ALA A 303 2.35 6.51 5.45
C ALA A 303 3.15 5.99 6.67
N ASP A 304 2.49 5.26 7.57
CA ASP A 304 3.14 4.61 8.73
C ASP A 304 3.77 3.25 8.37
N LEU A 305 3.65 2.80 7.12
CA LEU A 305 4.17 1.53 6.61
C LEU A 305 5.35 1.74 5.67
N GLU A 306 6.17 0.71 5.55
CA GLU A 306 7.30 0.66 4.63
C GLU A 306 6.81 0.52 3.17
N PRO A 307 7.41 1.26 2.20
CA PRO A 307 6.97 1.25 0.80
C PRO A 307 6.94 -0.14 0.15
N GLU A 308 7.81 -1.05 0.58
CA GLU A 308 7.90 -2.41 0.06
C GLU A 308 6.63 -3.23 0.31
N LEU A 309 5.84 -2.92 1.35
CA LEU A 309 4.51 -3.49 1.55
C LEU A 309 3.47 -2.75 0.71
N LEU A 310 3.52 -1.40 0.71
CA LEU A 310 2.52 -0.56 0.06
C LEU A 310 2.34 -0.90 -1.42
N GLY A 311 3.45 -0.90 -2.18
CA GLY A 311 3.40 -1.17 -3.62
C GLY A 311 2.89 -2.58 -3.95
N ARG A 312 3.08 -3.54 -3.04
CA ARG A 312 2.59 -4.92 -3.20
C ARG A 312 1.10 -5.01 -2.98
N VAL A 313 0.56 -4.31 -1.98
CA VAL A 313 -0.89 -4.28 -1.73
C VAL A 313 -1.61 -3.54 -2.86
N GLU A 314 -1.06 -2.43 -3.35
CA GLU A 314 -1.62 -1.69 -4.50
C GLU A 314 -1.65 -2.56 -5.75
N GLU A 315 -0.56 -3.27 -6.05
CA GLU A 315 -0.50 -4.22 -7.17
C GLU A 315 -1.57 -5.32 -7.08
N LEU A 316 -1.85 -5.82 -5.88
CA LEU A 316 -2.94 -6.78 -5.66
C LEU A 316 -4.32 -6.17 -5.91
N ILE A 317 -4.55 -4.96 -5.41
CA ILE A 317 -5.83 -4.25 -5.59
C ILE A 317 -6.08 -4.01 -7.08
N ASP A 318 -5.10 -3.49 -7.81
CA ASP A 318 -5.20 -3.27 -9.25
C ASP A 318 -5.53 -4.58 -9.98
N PHE A 319 -4.84 -5.67 -9.63
CA PHE A 319 -5.05 -6.97 -10.25
C PHE A 319 -6.46 -7.54 -10.03
N VAL A 320 -7.01 -7.44 -8.81
CA VAL A 320 -8.32 -8.03 -8.47
C VAL A 320 -9.51 -7.16 -8.88
N THR A 321 -9.27 -5.87 -9.14
CA THR A 321 -10.28 -4.88 -9.56
C THR A 321 -10.22 -4.55 -11.05
N GLU A 322 -9.25 -5.08 -11.81
CA GLU A 322 -9.07 -4.80 -13.23
C GLU A 322 -10.40 -4.98 -14.02
N PRO A 323 -10.84 -3.97 -14.80
CA PRO A 323 -12.09 -4.03 -15.53
C PRO A 323 -12.17 -5.19 -16.51
N GLN A 324 -13.36 -5.79 -16.60
CA GLN A 324 -13.66 -6.84 -17.56
C GLN A 324 -13.79 -6.21 -18.96
N ALA A 325 -12.75 -6.34 -19.80
CA ALA A 325 -12.79 -5.98 -21.22
C ALA A 325 -13.45 -7.07 -22.08
#